data_AF-A0AAW1YUB4-F1
#
_entry.id   AF-A0AAW1YUB4-F1
#
_cell.length_a   1.000
_cell.length_b   1.000
_cell.length_c   1.000
_cell.angle_alpha   90.00
_cell.angle_beta   90.00
_cell.angle_gamma   90.00
#
_symmetry.space_group_name_H-M   'P 1'
#
loop_
_entity.id
_entity.type
_entity.pdbx_description
1 polymer ?
#
loop_
_entity_poly.entity_id
_entity_poly.type
_entity_poly.pdbx_seq_one_letter_code
_entity_poly.pdbx_strand_id
1 'polypeptide(L)'
;DREGYKFKCTTGTCHEVNGSFVMTESIKTCPVFNPNDCVPGTIQYDVDGCCQICEPSNCILKKNVTHLHVDGCTSIDKVEVTSCTGHCDSSSIYSMEKNIMMNDCSCCEMDQYRNKTALATCAHRSKKTLVYMYVESCKCTPTKCVDKKTSE
;
A
#
# COMPACT_ATOMS: atom_id res chain seq x y z
N ASP A 1 -2.82 -21.61 -39.99
CA ASP A 1 -1.88 -21.31 -38.90
C ASP A 1 -2.61 -21.29 -37.57
N ARG A 2 -2.20 -22.13 -36.61
CA ARG A 2 -2.85 -22.20 -35.29
C ARG A 2 -2.33 -21.06 -34.41
N GLU A 3 -3.20 -20.11 -34.09
CA GLU A 3 -2.96 -19.08 -33.07
C GLU A 3 -2.67 -19.73 -31.71
N GLY A 4 -1.42 -19.64 -31.27
CA GLY A 4 -1.03 -20.01 -29.92
C GLY A 4 -1.45 -18.91 -28.96
N TYR A 5 -2.54 -19.11 -28.22
CA TYR A 5 -2.93 -18.23 -27.13
C TYR A 5 -1.93 -18.36 -25.97
N LYS A 6 -1.13 -17.31 -25.77
CA LYS A 6 -0.11 -17.23 -24.71
C LYS A 6 -0.79 -16.80 -23.40
N PHE A 7 -1.19 -17.74 -22.54
CA PHE A 7 -1.54 -17.40 -21.16
C PHE A 7 -0.25 -17.08 -20.40
N LYS A 8 0.08 -15.79 -20.25
CA LYS A 8 1.34 -15.32 -19.63
C LYS A 8 1.56 -15.79 -18.18
N CYS A 9 0.55 -16.38 -17.55
CA CYS A 9 0.59 -16.85 -16.16
C CYS A 9 0.43 -18.38 -16.02
N THR A 10 0.42 -19.14 -17.11
CA THR A 10 0.24 -20.60 -17.06
C THR A 10 1.52 -21.32 -17.42
N THR A 11 1.97 -22.21 -16.54
CA THR A 11 3.12 -23.09 -16.77
C THR A 11 2.63 -24.53 -16.90
N GLY A 12 2.82 -25.13 -18.08
CA GLY A 12 2.56 -26.54 -18.34
C GLY A 12 3.83 -27.37 -18.19
N THR A 13 3.81 -28.39 -17.33
CA THR A 13 4.89 -29.37 -17.19
C THR A 13 4.43 -30.73 -17.73
N CYS A 14 5.19 -31.28 -18.67
CA CYS A 14 4.94 -32.63 -19.20
C CYS A 14 5.86 -33.62 -18.51
N HIS A 15 5.31 -34.70 -17.97
CA HIS A 15 6.06 -35.76 -17.33
C HIS A 15 5.47 -37.13 -17.67
N GLU A 16 6.33 -38.15 -17.69
CA GLU A 16 5.92 -39.51 -18.00
C GLU A 16 5.42 -40.23 -16.74
N VAL A 17 4.22 -40.80 -16.83
CA VAL A 17 3.61 -41.63 -15.78
C VAL A 17 3.17 -42.94 -16.42
N ASN A 18 3.80 -44.05 -16.01
CA ASN A 18 3.51 -45.40 -16.50
C ASN A 18 3.52 -45.53 -18.05
N GLY A 19 4.53 -44.95 -18.72
CA GLY A 19 4.65 -44.99 -20.18
C GLY A 19 3.72 -44.05 -20.95
N SER A 20 2.93 -43.23 -20.25
CA SER A 20 2.07 -42.20 -20.85
C SER A 20 2.54 -40.81 -20.45
N PHE A 21 2.55 -39.87 -21.41
CA PHE A 21 2.87 -38.47 -21.13
C PHE A 21 1.65 -37.77 -20.53
N VAL A 22 1.81 -37.25 -19.31
CA VAL A 22 0.80 -36.47 -18.59
C VAL A 22 1.25 -35.01 -18.56
N MET A 23 0.36 -34.10 -18.92
CA MET A 23 0.56 -32.67 -18.79
C MET A 23 -0.07 -32.18 -17.49
N THR A 24 0.65 -31.40 -16.70
CA THR A 24 0.13 -30.69 -15.54
C THR A 24 0.25 -29.19 -15.75
N GLU A 25 -0.85 -28.48 -15.58
CA GLU A 25 -0.89 -27.03 -15.67
C GLU A 25 -0.89 -26.42 -14.27
N SER A 26 -0.09 -25.38 -14.10
CA SER A 26 -0.09 -24.53 -12.92
C SER A 26 -0.34 -23.09 -13.34
N ILE A 27 -1.24 -22.41 -12.63
CA ILE A 27 -1.58 -21.01 -12.89
C ILE A 27 -0.97 -20.17 -11.77
N LYS A 28 -0.14 -19.20 -12.13
CA LYS A 28 0.46 -18.23 -11.21
C LYS A 28 -0.58 -17.18 -10.82
N THR A 29 -0.84 -17.05 -9.52
CA THR A 29 -1.70 -16.00 -8.98
C THR A 29 -0.86 -14.77 -8.64
N CYS A 30 -1.27 -13.59 -9.13
CA CYS A 30 -0.59 -12.34 -8.82
C CYS A 30 -1.07 -11.73 -7.50
N PRO A 31 -0.18 -11.06 -6.74
CA PRO A 31 -0.57 -10.17 -5.65
C PRO A 31 -1.49 -9.04 -6.16
N VAL A 32 -2.28 -8.46 -5.26
CA VAL A 32 -3.08 -7.26 -5.57
C VAL A 32 -2.13 -6.12 -5.97
N PHE A 33 -2.35 -5.55 -7.16
CA PHE A 33 -1.54 -4.46 -7.70
C PHE A 33 -2.33 -3.14 -7.72
N ASN A 34 -1.73 -2.08 -7.20
CA ASN A 34 -2.30 -0.73 -7.21
C ASN A 34 -1.28 0.23 -7.84
N PRO A 35 -1.55 0.78 -9.04
CA PRO A 35 -0.63 1.67 -9.75
C PRO A 35 -0.25 2.94 -8.99
N ASN A 36 -1.07 3.37 -8.03
CA ASN A 36 -0.76 4.54 -7.21
C ASN A 36 0.39 4.31 -6.24
N ASP A 37 0.70 3.04 -5.93
CA ASP A 37 1.77 2.66 -5.00
C ASP A 37 3.14 2.60 -5.69
N CYS A 38 3.23 3.08 -6.94
CA CYS A 38 4.40 3.00 -7.81
C CYS A 38 4.99 4.39 -8.10
N VAL A 39 6.32 4.46 -8.22
CA VAL A 39 6.98 5.62 -8.82
C VAL A 39 6.50 5.76 -10.29
N PRO A 40 6.08 6.96 -10.75
CA PRO A 40 5.64 7.15 -12.12
C PRO A 40 6.71 6.70 -13.13
N GLY A 41 6.32 5.82 -14.06
CA GLY A 41 7.23 5.31 -15.10
C GLY A 41 7.97 4.01 -14.77
N THR A 42 7.80 3.44 -13.58
CA THR A 42 8.49 2.19 -13.17
C THR A 42 7.61 0.95 -13.24
N ILE A 43 6.35 1.09 -13.67
CA ILE A 43 5.41 -0.03 -13.84
C ILE A 43 5.90 -0.93 -14.98
N GLN A 44 6.18 -2.18 -14.65
CA GLN A 44 6.64 -3.21 -15.57
C GLN A 44 6.04 -4.57 -15.20
N TYR A 45 6.39 -5.62 -15.93
CA TYR A 45 6.03 -7.00 -15.57
C TYR A 45 7.19 -7.70 -14.88
N ASP A 46 6.88 -8.71 -14.08
CA ASP A 46 7.86 -9.63 -13.52
C ASP A 46 8.62 -10.39 -14.62
N VAL A 47 9.66 -11.14 -14.23
CA VAL A 47 10.55 -11.85 -15.17
C VAL A 47 9.79 -12.77 -16.11
N ASP A 48 8.71 -13.38 -15.64
CA ASP A 48 7.88 -14.30 -16.41
C ASP A 48 6.86 -13.57 -17.31
N GLY A 49 6.72 -12.24 -17.16
CA GLY A 49 5.76 -11.41 -17.88
C GLY A 49 4.31 -11.58 -17.40
N CYS A 50 4.09 -12.21 -16.25
CA CYS A 50 2.78 -12.56 -15.70
C CYS A 50 2.20 -11.42 -14.85
N CYS A 51 2.94 -10.98 -13.83
CA CYS A 51 2.43 -10.06 -12.82
C CYS A 51 2.98 -8.65 -13.00
N GLN A 52 2.15 -7.64 -12.75
CA GLN A 52 2.62 -6.25 -12.71
C GLN A 52 3.45 -6.01 -11.43
N ILE A 53 4.60 -5.38 -11.61
CA ILE A 53 5.49 -4.93 -10.54
C ILE A 53 5.92 -3.50 -10.82
N CYS A 54 6.44 -2.81 -9.82
CA CYS A 54 6.99 -1.46 -10.00
C CYS A 54 8.00 -1.16 -8.91
N GLU A 55 8.73 -0.06 -9.08
CA GLU A 55 9.45 0.55 -7.96
C GLU A 55 8.41 1.16 -7.01
N PRO A 56 8.35 0.72 -5.74
CA PRO A 56 7.37 1.23 -4.78
C PRO A 56 7.58 2.73 -4.57
N SER A 57 6.50 3.50 -4.56
CA SER A 57 6.56 4.90 -4.14
C SER A 57 6.71 4.94 -2.62
N ASN A 58 7.75 5.64 -2.15
CA ASN A 58 8.00 5.82 -0.71
C ASN A 58 7.05 6.88 -0.16
N CYS A 59 6.18 6.48 0.76
CA CYS A 59 5.24 7.32 1.50
C CYS A 59 4.51 8.42 0.71
N ILE A 60 3.31 8.11 0.21
CA ILE A 60 2.50 8.98 -0.65
C ILE A 60 1.26 9.55 0.03
N LEU A 61 0.80 10.69 -0.48
CA LEU A 61 -0.48 11.29 -0.12
C LEU A 61 -1.61 10.65 -0.93
N LYS A 62 -2.53 9.98 -0.25
CA LYS A 62 -3.75 9.42 -0.84
C LYS A 62 -4.94 10.35 -0.58
N LYS A 63 -5.72 10.60 -1.63
CA LYS A 63 -6.94 11.42 -1.59
C LYS A 63 -8.18 10.54 -1.70
N ASN A 64 -9.23 10.90 -0.96
CA ASN A 64 -10.53 10.23 -1.01
C ASN A 64 -11.64 11.28 -0.87
N VAL A 65 -12.76 11.11 -1.57
CA VAL A 65 -13.90 12.03 -1.50
C VAL A 65 -15.07 11.34 -0.84
N THR A 66 -15.44 11.77 0.36
CA THR A 66 -16.46 11.11 1.20
C THR A 66 -17.21 12.10 2.09
N HIS A 67 -18.29 11.66 2.73
CA HIS A 67 -18.90 12.42 3.82
C HIS A 67 -18.07 12.28 5.09
N LEU A 68 -17.91 13.38 5.83
CA LEU A 68 -17.33 13.35 7.18
C LEU A 68 -18.41 12.95 8.18
N HIS A 69 -18.05 12.05 9.08
CA HIS A 69 -18.88 11.63 10.20
C HIS A 69 -18.12 11.88 11.51
N VAL A 70 -18.55 12.87 12.28
CA VAL A 70 -17.89 13.28 13.53
C VAL A 70 -18.97 13.61 14.56
N ASP A 71 -18.89 13.02 15.76
CA ASP A 71 -19.81 13.27 16.89
C ASP A 71 -21.30 13.21 16.53
N GLY A 72 -21.70 12.26 15.67
CA GLY A 72 -23.08 12.12 15.20
C GLY A 72 -23.55 13.19 14.19
N CYS A 73 -22.65 14.03 13.69
CA CYS A 73 -22.89 14.96 12.59
C CYS A 73 -22.34 14.40 11.27
N THR A 74 -23.04 14.66 10.17
CA THR A 74 -22.61 14.28 8.82
C THR A 74 -22.45 15.52 7.94
N SER A 75 -21.33 15.65 7.22
CA SER A 75 -21.14 16.75 6.27
C SER A 75 -22.23 16.75 5.20
N ILE A 76 -22.76 17.94 4.87
CA ILE A 76 -23.83 18.08 3.88
C ILE A 76 -23.34 17.62 2.51
N ASP A 77 -22.17 18.12 2.11
CA ASP A 77 -21.49 17.73 0.88
C ASP A 77 -20.38 16.72 1.17
N LYS A 78 -20.00 15.95 0.14
CA LYS A 78 -18.76 15.19 0.18
C LYS A 78 -17.58 16.15 0.19
N VAL A 79 -16.57 15.82 0.98
CA VAL A 79 -15.32 16.57 1.07
C VAL A 79 -14.15 15.67 0.73
N GLU A 80 -13.08 16.29 0.24
CA GLU A 80 -11.80 15.60 0.00
C GLU A 80 -11.07 15.45 1.34
N VAL A 81 -10.84 14.20 1.74
CA VAL A 81 -10.01 13.80 2.87
C VAL A 81 -8.73 13.16 2.36
N THR A 82 -7.67 13.26 3.15
CA THR A 82 -6.31 12.85 2.76
C THR A 82 -5.66 12.01 3.84
N SER A 83 -4.86 11.03 3.44
CA SER A 83 -4.10 10.16 4.34
C SER A 83 -2.72 9.86 3.75
N CYS A 84 -1.72 9.66 4.60
CA CYS A 84 -0.42 9.13 4.17
C CYS A 84 -0.46 7.60 4.14
N THR A 85 0.06 7.01 3.08
CA THR A 85 0.17 5.57 2.91
C THR A 85 1.41 5.23 2.09
N GLY A 86 1.97 4.05 2.26
CA GLY A 86 3.15 3.62 1.51
C GLY A 86 4.20 3.01 2.41
N HIS A 87 5.34 2.73 1.81
CA HIS A 87 6.46 2.06 2.46
C HIS A 87 7.56 3.08 2.78
N CYS A 88 8.34 2.77 3.82
CA CYS A 88 9.52 3.50 4.22
C CYS A 88 10.62 2.50 4.54
N ASP A 89 11.87 2.91 4.36
CA ASP A 89 13.01 2.03 4.56
C ASP A 89 13.17 1.63 6.04
N SER A 90 13.61 0.39 6.24
CA SER A 90 14.01 -0.14 7.54
C SER A 90 15.16 -1.12 7.36
N SER A 91 16.09 -1.16 8.31
CA SER A 91 17.24 -2.05 8.28
C SER A 91 17.63 -2.52 9.67
N SER A 92 18.19 -3.73 9.73
CA SER A 92 18.78 -4.32 10.93
C SER A 92 20.19 -4.80 10.60
N ILE A 93 21.20 -4.16 11.18
CA ILE A 93 22.61 -4.41 10.86
C ILE A 93 23.36 -4.73 12.14
N TYR A 94 24.10 -5.84 12.14
CA TYR A 94 24.96 -6.22 13.27
C TYR A 94 26.19 -5.31 13.33
N SER A 95 26.36 -4.58 14.44
CA SER A 95 27.53 -3.76 14.70
C SER A 95 28.58 -4.56 15.45
N MET A 96 29.69 -4.92 14.79
CA MET A 96 30.80 -5.63 15.43
C MET A 96 31.47 -4.81 16.54
N GLU A 97 31.61 -3.49 16.35
CA GLU A 97 32.19 -2.57 17.33
C GLU A 97 31.37 -2.53 18.63
N LYS A 98 30.04 -2.50 18.51
CA LYS A 98 29.13 -2.39 19.65
C LYS A 98 28.61 -3.74 20.16
N ASN A 99 28.88 -4.82 19.43
CA ASN A 99 28.39 -6.17 19.71
C ASN A 99 26.85 -6.23 19.89
N ILE A 100 26.10 -5.45 19.10
CA ILE A 100 24.63 -5.38 19.12
C ILE A 100 24.04 -5.36 17.70
N MET A 101 22.78 -5.81 17.57
CA MET A 101 21.98 -5.56 16.36
C MET A 101 21.46 -4.13 16.40
N MET A 102 21.88 -3.29 15.45
CA MET A 102 21.35 -1.93 15.29
C MET A 102 20.14 -1.96 14.37
N ASN A 103 19.02 -1.42 14.84
CA ASN A 103 17.79 -1.30 14.07
C ASN A 103 17.56 0.17 13.68
N ASP A 104 17.30 0.41 12.41
CA ASP A 104 16.88 1.69 11.86
C ASP A 104 15.53 1.50 11.16
N CYS A 105 14.54 2.33 11.50
CA CYS A 105 13.19 2.21 10.96
C CYS A 105 12.64 3.61 10.70
N SER A 106 11.87 3.75 9.61
CA SER A 106 11.08 4.95 9.35
C SER A 106 9.61 4.60 9.13
N CYS A 107 8.72 5.52 9.53
CA CYS A 107 7.28 5.39 9.29
C CYS A 107 6.80 6.45 8.31
N CYS A 108 5.80 6.09 7.50
CA CYS A 108 5.13 7.03 6.62
C CYS A 108 4.18 7.91 7.42
N GLU A 109 4.55 9.17 7.62
CA GLU A 109 3.83 10.10 8.49
C GLU A 109 3.45 11.38 7.73
N MET A 110 2.45 12.08 8.28
CA MET A 110 2.11 13.42 7.81
C MET A 110 3.27 14.38 8.10
N ASP A 111 3.66 15.15 7.08
CA ASP A 111 4.70 16.17 7.21
C ASP A 111 4.08 17.55 7.41
N GLN A 112 3.18 17.93 6.51
CA GLN A 112 2.42 19.18 6.60
C GLN A 112 0.93 18.90 6.57
N TYR A 113 0.17 19.71 7.30
CA TYR A 113 -1.28 19.66 7.33
C TYR A 113 -1.88 21.05 7.54
N ARG A 114 -3.15 21.19 7.17
CA ARG A 114 -3.98 22.34 7.49
C ARG A 114 -5.35 21.90 7.94
N ASN A 115 -6.05 22.78 8.65
CA ASN A 115 -7.45 22.55 8.99
C ASN A 115 -8.37 23.07 7.87
N LYS A 116 -9.33 22.25 7.48
CA LYS A 116 -10.43 22.62 6.59
C LYS A 116 -11.74 22.58 7.36
N THR A 117 -12.75 23.27 6.83
CA THR A 117 -14.09 23.30 7.42
C THR A 117 -15.12 22.71 6.47
N ALA A 118 -16.17 22.13 7.03
CA ALA A 118 -17.31 21.60 6.29
C ALA A 118 -18.60 21.85 7.06
N LEU A 119 -19.65 22.31 6.38
CA LEU A 119 -20.97 22.43 6.99
C LEU A 119 -21.59 21.04 7.13
N ALA A 120 -22.11 20.73 8.32
CA ALA A 120 -22.69 19.44 8.64
C ALA A 120 -24.09 19.58 9.22
N THR A 121 -24.88 18.53 9.05
CA THR A 121 -26.17 18.35 9.71
C THR A 121 -26.01 17.31 10.81
N CYS A 122 -26.47 17.65 12.01
CA CYS A 122 -26.44 16.79 13.18
C CYS A 122 -27.87 16.35 13.58
N ALA A 123 -27.98 15.64 14.70
CA ALA A 123 -29.27 15.33 15.32
C ALA A 123 -30.17 16.60 15.44
N HIS A 124 -31.48 16.38 15.32
CA HIS A 124 -32.50 17.45 15.32
C HIS A 124 -32.34 18.50 14.20
N ARG A 125 -31.67 18.15 13.09
CA ARG A 125 -31.41 19.04 11.94
C ARG A 125 -30.64 20.30 12.30
N SER A 126 -29.93 20.30 13.44
CA SER A 126 -29.02 21.38 13.78
C SER A 126 -27.86 21.42 12.77
N LYS A 127 -27.41 22.62 12.43
CA LYS A 127 -26.27 22.82 11.53
C LYS A 127 -25.04 23.22 12.33
N LYS A 128 -23.93 22.57 12.06
CA LYS A 128 -22.63 22.84 12.72
C LYS A 128 -21.54 22.86 11.67
N THR A 129 -20.56 23.75 11.85
CA THR A 129 -19.33 23.70 11.07
C THR A 129 -18.38 22.71 11.74
N LEU A 130 -18.04 21.65 11.02
CA LEU A 130 -16.99 20.71 11.41
C LEU A 130 -15.64 21.24 10.95
N VAL A 131 -14.62 21.04 11.77
CA VAL A 131 -13.22 21.28 11.42
C VAL A 131 -12.55 19.92 11.31
N TYR A 132 -11.82 19.69 10.22
CA TYR A 132 -11.09 18.45 10.00
C TYR A 132 -9.69 18.72 9.47
N MET A 133 -8.77 17.81 9.77
CA MET A 133 -7.38 17.89 9.34
C MET A 133 -7.25 17.41 7.89
N TYR A 134 -6.53 18.18 7.08
CA TYR A 134 -6.21 17.90 5.69
C TYR A 134 -4.69 17.88 5.54
N VAL A 135 -4.15 16.72 5.22
CA VAL A 135 -2.73 16.47 5.01
C VAL A 135 -2.31 17.03 3.65
N GLU A 136 -1.23 17.80 3.63
CA GLU A 136 -0.70 18.44 2.42
C GLU A 136 0.50 17.67 1.85
N SER A 137 1.33 17.09 2.72
CA SER A 137 2.49 16.29 2.34
C SER A 137 2.71 15.14 3.32
N CYS A 138 3.38 14.10 2.81
CA CYS A 138 3.78 12.92 3.56
C CYS A 138 5.29 12.75 3.48
N LYS A 139 5.92 12.19 4.51
CA LYS A 139 7.34 11.83 4.48
C LYS A 139 7.60 10.58 5.30
N CYS A 140 8.70 9.92 4.98
CA CYS A 140 9.29 8.91 5.86
C CYS A 140 9.98 9.63 7.03
N THR A 141 9.48 9.43 8.24
CA THR A 141 10.06 9.97 9.46
C THR A 141 10.78 8.85 10.22
N PRO A 142 12.08 9.01 10.52
CA PRO A 142 12.81 8.06 11.36
C PRO A 142 12.14 7.90 12.73
N THR A 143 11.99 6.67 13.18
CA THR A 143 11.35 6.34 14.45
C THR A 143 12.15 5.29 15.21
N LYS A 144 11.91 5.18 16.52
CA LYS A 144 12.54 4.13 17.34
C LYS A 144 11.88 2.79 17.04
N CYS A 145 12.65 1.86 16.46
CA CYS A 145 12.22 0.48 16.35
C CYS A 145 11.99 -0.08 17.76
N VAL A 146 10.80 -0.61 18.03
CA VAL A 146 10.54 -1.30 19.29
C VAL A 146 11.05 -2.73 19.13
N ASP A 147 11.99 -3.12 19.99
CA ASP A 147 12.40 -4.51 20.11
C ASP A 147 11.21 -5.31 20.66
N LYS A 148 10.39 -5.88 19.78
CA LYS A 148 9.39 -6.87 20.16
C LYS A 148 10.09 -8.20 20.45
N LYS A 149 11.01 -8.21 21.42
CA LYS A 149 11.32 -9.43 22.18
C LYS A 149 10.24 -9.62 23.22
N THR A 150 9.04 -9.93 22.76
CA THR A 150 7.93 -10.28 23.66
C THR A 150 8.01 -11.77 23.94
N SER A 151 8.60 -12.08 25.09
CA SER A 151 8.19 -13.14 26.01
C SER A 151 8.06 -14.56 25.45
N GLU A 152 9.11 -15.37 25.65
CA GLU A 152 8.92 -16.79 25.99
C GLU A 152 8.46 -16.91 27.46
#